data_AF-A0A3N5N004-F1
#
_entry.id   AF-A0A3N5N004-F1
#
_cell.length_a   1.000
_cell.length_b   1.000
_cell.length_c   1.000
_cell.angle_alpha   90.00
_cell.angle_beta   90.00
_cell.angle_gamma   90.00
#
_symmetry.space_group_name_H-M   'P 1'
#
loop_
_entity.id
_entity.type
_entity.pdbx_description
1 polymer ?
#
loop_
_entity_poly.entity_id
_entity_poly.type
_entity_poly.pdbx_seq_one_letter_code
_entity_poly.pdbx_strand_id
1 'polypeptide(L)'
;MNGAESLVRTLLAGGVNVCFTNPGTSEKHFVAALDKVPGMRCVLGLFEGVVTGAADGYYRMLARPASTLLHLGPGLANGLANLHNAKKANSGIVNIVGEHATYHIAHDAPLASHIEGVAAPMSHWVKTSPSARTIAADGALAIAAARQIPGQIATLILPADTAWDAADGIAETPPVSVVPKVSDTAVGAAAAMLRSSERATLLLGGDALRQGCLDLAGRIAAKTGCGILTEGANTRLERGAGRVQVERIPYVVDKALGVMRAAGNLVLVGAREPVAFFAYPGKPSLLMAEGTRSTKLAGIEEDMEAALAALASELGALHMAPAGLASPRRPALPTGALTPAAIASILGAMLPENAIVVDESVSTGREFFPETAGAPPHGWINNRGGSIGYGMPVAIGAAIACPDRKVIALE
;
A
#
# COMPACT_ATOMS: atom_id res chain seq x y z
N MET A 1 -3.92 -33.60 13.96
CA MET A 1 -4.00 -32.27 13.33
C MET A 1 -4.36 -32.48 11.87
N ASN A 2 -5.35 -31.77 11.36
CA ASN A 2 -5.69 -31.81 9.93
C ASN A 2 -4.97 -30.68 9.18
N GLY A 3 -5.08 -30.66 7.85
CA GLY A 3 -4.46 -29.64 7.00
C GLY A 3 -4.86 -28.20 7.34
N ALA A 4 -6.12 -27.98 7.73
CA ALA A 4 -6.60 -26.68 8.17
C ALA A 4 -5.88 -26.17 9.43
N GLU A 5 -5.83 -26.98 10.49
CA GLU A 5 -5.12 -26.64 11.73
C GLU A 5 -3.62 -26.42 11.48
N SER A 6 -3.02 -27.25 10.62
CA SER A 6 -1.62 -27.16 10.19
C SER A 6 -1.33 -25.82 9.49
N LEU A 7 -2.20 -25.41 8.56
CA LEU A 7 -2.06 -24.14 7.86
C LEU A 7 -2.24 -22.93 8.80
N VAL A 8 -3.27 -22.92 9.66
CA VAL A 8 -3.49 -21.81 10.62
C VAL A 8 -2.30 -21.65 11.56
N ARG A 9 -1.76 -22.76 12.09
CA ARG A 9 -0.56 -22.72 12.94
C ARG A 9 0.68 -22.25 12.19
N THR A 10 0.80 -22.58 10.91
CA THR A 10 1.89 -22.10 10.05
C THR A 10 1.78 -20.60 9.80
N LEU A 11 0.57 -20.08 9.52
CA LEU A 11 0.33 -18.64 9.40
C LEU A 11 0.77 -17.89 10.67
N LEU A 12 0.36 -18.39 11.84
CA LEU A 12 0.75 -17.82 13.14
C LEU A 12 2.25 -17.86 13.38
N ALA A 13 2.91 -19.00 13.11
CA ALA A 13 4.36 -19.13 13.22
C ALA A 13 5.11 -18.18 12.27
N GLY A 14 4.56 -17.93 11.07
CA GLY A 14 5.08 -16.95 10.11
C GLY A 14 4.73 -15.48 10.42
N GLY A 15 4.03 -15.21 11.53
CA GLY A 15 3.67 -13.87 11.99
C GLY A 15 2.41 -13.28 11.35
N VAL A 16 1.59 -14.09 10.67
CA VAL A 16 0.27 -13.74 10.13
C VAL A 16 -0.80 -14.14 11.15
N ASN A 17 -1.31 -13.16 11.88
CA ASN A 17 -2.20 -13.35 13.04
C ASN A 17 -3.57 -12.67 12.90
N VAL A 18 -3.89 -12.14 11.72
CA VAL A 18 -5.21 -11.61 11.39
C VAL A 18 -5.69 -12.26 10.11
N CYS A 19 -6.93 -12.76 10.12
CA CYS A 19 -7.61 -13.31 8.96
C CYS A 19 -8.90 -12.53 8.71
N PHE A 20 -8.93 -11.78 7.62
CA PHE A 20 -10.17 -11.17 7.11
C PHE A 20 -10.92 -12.22 6.29
N THR A 21 -12.17 -12.52 6.62
CA THR A 21 -12.84 -13.72 6.11
C THR A 21 -14.22 -13.44 5.57
N ASN A 22 -14.53 -14.05 4.43
CA ASN A 22 -15.88 -14.27 3.93
C ASN A 22 -15.97 -15.76 3.52
N PRO A 23 -16.37 -16.65 4.46
CA PRO A 23 -16.30 -18.09 4.24
C PRO A 23 -17.54 -18.64 3.52
N GLY A 24 -17.40 -19.81 2.90
CA GLY A 24 -18.50 -20.64 2.39
C GLY A 24 -18.40 -22.08 2.89
N THR A 25 -19.10 -22.99 2.20
CA THR A 25 -19.21 -24.38 2.65
C THR A 25 -17.94 -25.19 2.46
N SER A 26 -17.10 -24.84 1.48
CA SER A 26 -15.86 -25.57 1.17
C SER A 26 -14.78 -25.31 2.22
N GLU A 27 -14.84 -24.17 2.93
CA GLU A 27 -13.84 -23.75 3.90
C GLU A 27 -14.21 -24.11 5.35
N LYS A 28 -15.29 -24.88 5.59
CA LYS A 28 -15.78 -25.22 6.94
C LYS A 28 -14.70 -25.73 7.89
N HIS A 29 -13.79 -26.56 7.40
CA HIS A 29 -12.68 -27.10 8.21
C HIS A 29 -11.64 -26.05 8.54
N PHE A 30 -11.39 -25.11 7.61
CA PHE A 30 -10.53 -23.96 7.85
C PHE A 30 -11.15 -22.99 8.85
N VAL A 31 -12.45 -22.70 8.72
CA VAL A 31 -13.22 -21.90 9.71
C VAL A 31 -13.19 -22.55 11.09
N ALA A 32 -13.37 -23.87 11.19
CA ALA A 32 -13.25 -24.58 12.46
C ALA A 32 -11.83 -24.49 13.06
N ALA A 33 -10.79 -24.53 12.22
CA ALA A 33 -9.41 -24.35 12.67
C ALA A 33 -9.14 -22.92 13.17
N LEU A 34 -9.73 -21.91 12.51
CA LEU A 34 -9.65 -20.51 12.94
C LEU A 34 -10.24 -20.28 14.34
N ASP A 35 -11.29 -21.02 14.72
CA ASP A 35 -11.89 -20.98 16.06
C ASP A 35 -11.08 -21.78 17.10
N LYS A 36 -10.57 -22.95 16.70
CA LYS A 36 -9.87 -23.89 17.60
C LYS A 36 -8.42 -23.49 17.92
N VAL A 37 -7.72 -22.84 16.99
CA VAL A 37 -6.30 -22.48 17.16
C VAL A 37 -6.20 -21.05 17.74
N PRO A 38 -5.73 -20.89 19.00
CA PRO A 38 -5.64 -19.57 19.60
C PRO A 38 -4.57 -18.70 18.91
N GLY A 39 -4.79 -17.38 18.92
CA GLY A 39 -3.84 -16.38 18.43
C GLY A 39 -4.17 -15.77 17.07
N MET A 40 -5.10 -16.37 16.32
CA MET A 40 -5.62 -15.80 15.07
C MET A 40 -6.82 -14.90 15.35
N ARG A 41 -6.76 -13.63 14.96
CA ARG A 41 -7.91 -12.72 15.00
C ARG A 41 -8.71 -12.85 13.70
N CYS A 42 -9.91 -13.39 13.80
CA CYS A 42 -10.81 -13.55 12.65
C CYS A 42 -11.77 -12.37 12.54
N VAL A 43 -11.89 -11.80 11.34
CA VAL A 43 -12.71 -10.61 11.07
C VAL A 43 -13.63 -10.91 9.90
N LEU A 44 -14.90 -11.14 10.19
CA LEU A 44 -15.92 -11.42 9.17
C LEU A 44 -16.24 -10.16 8.36
N GLY A 45 -16.09 -10.24 7.05
CA GLY A 45 -16.60 -9.28 6.08
C GLY A 45 -17.82 -9.85 5.35
N LEU A 46 -18.80 -9.00 5.07
CA LEU A 46 -20.03 -9.41 4.36
C LEU A 46 -19.87 -9.45 2.84
N PHE A 47 -18.72 -8.99 2.33
CA PHE A 47 -18.36 -9.00 0.91
C PHE A 47 -16.84 -9.14 0.77
N GLU A 48 -16.38 -9.87 -0.24
CA GLU A 48 -14.98 -10.23 -0.43
C GLU A 48 -14.11 -9.01 -0.76
N GLY A 49 -14.68 -7.99 -1.43
CA GLY A 49 -14.01 -6.70 -1.62
C GLY A 49 -13.71 -5.99 -0.30
N VAL A 50 -14.57 -6.15 0.73
CA VAL A 50 -14.30 -5.60 2.07
C VAL A 50 -13.13 -6.34 2.72
N VAL A 51 -13.10 -7.66 2.57
CA VAL A 51 -12.04 -8.54 3.10
C VAL A 51 -10.68 -8.21 2.50
N THR A 52 -10.59 -8.14 1.17
CA THR A 52 -9.31 -7.86 0.48
C THR A 52 -8.84 -6.43 0.67
N GLY A 53 -9.76 -5.45 0.72
CA GLY A 53 -9.43 -4.06 1.05
C GLY A 53 -8.97 -3.88 2.50
N ALA A 54 -9.57 -4.57 3.46
CA ALA A 54 -9.11 -4.51 4.85
C ALA A 54 -7.72 -5.13 5.03
N ALA A 55 -7.40 -6.21 4.31
CA ALA A 55 -6.04 -6.76 4.29
C ALA A 55 -5.01 -5.75 3.74
N ASP A 56 -5.36 -4.99 2.70
CA ASP A 56 -4.53 -3.90 2.17
C ASP A 56 -4.28 -2.81 3.23
N GLY A 57 -5.35 -2.28 3.84
CA GLY A 57 -5.23 -1.25 4.88
C GLY A 57 -4.41 -1.69 6.08
N TYR A 58 -4.53 -2.95 6.49
CA TYR A 58 -3.72 -3.54 7.54
C TYR A 58 -2.23 -3.55 7.15
N TYR A 59 -1.90 -4.02 5.95
CA TYR A 59 -0.53 -4.07 5.47
C TYR A 59 0.10 -2.68 5.38
N ARG A 60 -0.62 -1.69 4.82
CA ARG A 60 -0.09 -0.31 4.67
C ARG A 60 0.27 0.36 5.99
N MET A 61 -0.31 -0.10 7.10
CA MET A 61 -0.03 0.42 8.43
C MET A 61 1.11 -0.32 9.14
N LEU A 62 1.21 -1.65 8.98
CA LEU A 62 2.16 -2.48 9.73
C LEU A 62 3.33 -3.02 8.92
N ALA A 63 3.30 -2.91 7.59
CA ALA A 63 4.22 -3.58 6.67
C ALA A 63 4.34 -5.10 6.95
N ARG A 64 3.22 -5.70 7.39
CA ARG A 64 3.11 -7.13 7.72
C ARG A 64 1.82 -7.68 7.09
N PRO A 65 1.88 -8.82 6.41
CA PRO A 65 0.69 -9.37 5.76
C PRO A 65 -0.34 -9.83 6.79
N ALA A 66 -1.61 -9.56 6.48
CA ALA A 66 -2.74 -10.32 6.99
C ALA A 66 -3.11 -11.41 5.99
N SER A 67 -3.82 -12.43 6.45
CA SER A 67 -4.46 -13.38 5.54
C SER A 67 -5.87 -12.95 5.18
N THR A 68 -6.35 -13.42 4.03
CA THR A 68 -7.77 -13.44 3.70
C THR A 68 -8.28 -14.87 3.61
N LEU A 69 -9.59 -15.07 3.79
CA LEU A 69 -10.28 -16.31 3.45
C LEU A 69 -11.45 -15.99 2.51
N LEU A 70 -11.38 -16.50 1.29
CA LEU A 70 -12.33 -16.27 0.20
C LEU A 70 -12.90 -17.59 -0.31
N HIS A 71 -14.16 -17.56 -0.75
CA HIS A 71 -14.88 -18.77 -1.16
C HIS A 71 -14.80 -19.01 -2.67
N LEU A 72 -14.06 -20.05 -3.10
CA LEU A 72 -13.96 -20.48 -4.51
C LEU A 72 -13.54 -19.34 -5.46
N GLY A 73 -13.61 -19.60 -6.76
CA GLY A 73 -13.30 -18.59 -7.77
C GLY A 73 -14.22 -17.36 -7.75
N PRO A 74 -15.55 -17.50 -7.57
CA PRO A 74 -16.45 -16.34 -7.50
C PRO A 74 -16.15 -15.39 -6.34
N GLY A 75 -15.86 -15.93 -5.14
CA GLY A 75 -15.51 -15.08 -4.00
C GLY A 75 -14.16 -14.40 -4.19
N LEU A 76 -13.18 -15.08 -4.78
CA LEU A 76 -11.95 -14.44 -5.21
C LEU A 76 -12.23 -13.31 -6.21
N ALA A 77 -13.07 -13.56 -7.23
CA ALA A 77 -13.42 -12.59 -8.26
C ALA A 77 -14.05 -11.32 -7.69
N ASN A 78 -14.95 -11.44 -6.71
CA ASN A 78 -15.54 -10.32 -5.96
C ASN A 78 -14.47 -9.45 -5.26
N GLY A 79 -13.39 -10.07 -4.79
CA GLY A 79 -12.28 -9.40 -4.11
C GLY A 79 -11.22 -8.77 -5.01
N LEU A 80 -11.19 -9.08 -6.32
CA LEU A 80 -10.10 -8.71 -7.23
C LEU A 80 -9.93 -7.19 -7.39
N ALA A 81 -11.01 -6.42 -7.33
CA ALA A 81 -10.98 -4.96 -7.44
C ALA A 81 -10.05 -4.33 -6.37
N ASN A 82 -10.17 -4.77 -5.12
CA ASN A 82 -9.32 -4.29 -4.04
C ASN A 82 -7.95 -4.96 -4.01
N LEU A 83 -7.79 -6.19 -4.54
CA LEU A 83 -6.47 -6.77 -4.77
C LEU A 83 -5.69 -6.01 -5.85
N HIS A 84 -6.34 -5.48 -6.88
CA HIS A 84 -5.71 -4.57 -7.84
C HIS A 84 -5.19 -3.30 -7.16
N ASN A 85 -6.01 -2.68 -6.30
CA ASN A 85 -5.60 -1.50 -5.52
C ASN A 85 -4.39 -1.82 -4.62
N ALA A 86 -4.42 -2.96 -3.92
CA ALA A 86 -3.33 -3.45 -3.08
C ALA A 86 -2.05 -3.72 -3.89
N LYS A 87 -2.16 -4.35 -5.07
CA LYS A 87 -1.03 -4.61 -5.98
C LYS A 87 -0.36 -3.30 -6.41
N LYS A 88 -1.16 -2.30 -6.77
CA LYS A 88 -0.65 -0.96 -7.16
C LYS A 88 -0.05 -0.19 -5.98
N ALA A 89 -0.41 -0.55 -4.76
CA ALA A 89 0.14 -0.01 -3.53
C ALA A 89 1.36 -0.77 -2.99
N ASN A 90 1.74 -1.89 -3.63
CA ASN A 90 2.81 -2.79 -3.19
C ASN A 90 2.52 -3.47 -1.84
N SER A 91 1.25 -3.80 -1.60
CA SER A 91 0.83 -4.44 -0.36
C SER A 91 1.04 -5.95 -0.37
N GLY A 92 1.53 -6.47 0.76
CA GLY A 92 1.71 -7.89 1.03
C GLY A 92 0.44 -8.51 1.61
N ILE A 93 -0.13 -9.52 0.94
CA ILE A 93 -1.37 -10.20 1.37
C ILE A 93 -1.23 -11.70 1.11
N VAL A 94 -1.68 -12.52 2.06
CA VAL A 94 -1.81 -13.98 1.90
C VAL A 94 -3.28 -14.33 1.70
N ASN A 95 -3.73 -14.52 0.46
CA ASN A 95 -5.09 -14.98 0.21
C ASN A 95 -5.17 -16.50 0.36
N ILE A 96 -6.09 -16.97 1.20
CA ILE A 96 -6.52 -18.36 1.24
C ILE A 96 -7.84 -18.45 0.49
N VAL A 97 -7.89 -19.24 -0.58
CA VAL A 97 -9.09 -19.43 -1.39
C VAL A 97 -9.49 -20.88 -1.31
N GLY A 98 -10.66 -21.18 -0.77
CA GLY A 98 -11.13 -22.56 -0.74
C GLY A 98 -11.49 -23.06 -2.15
N GLU A 99 -11.29 -24.35 -2.38
CA GLU A 99 -11.70 -25.06 -3.59
C GLU A 99 -12.51 -26.30 -3.22
N HIS A 100 -13.26 -26.84 -4.19
CA HIS A 100 -13.84 -28.18 -4.08
C HIS A 100 -12.76 -29.22 -3.74
N ALA A 101 -13.19 -30.37 -3.23
CA ALA A 101 -12.28 -31.49 -3.01
C ALA A 101 -11.65 -31.92 -4.34
N THR A 102 -10.37 -32.31 -4.33
CA THR A 102 -9.60 -32.57 -5.56
C THR A 102 -10.29 -33.56 -6.51
N TYR A 103 -10.85 -34.64 -5.98
CA TYR A 103 -11.59 -35.66 -6.75
C TYR A 103 -12.94 -35.17 -7.29
N HIS A 104 -13.48 -34.06 -6.77
CA HIS A 104 -14.78 -33.53 -7.15
C HIS A 104 -14.70 -32.49 -8.28
N ILE A 105 -13.55 -31.85 -8.46
CA ILE A 105 -13.32 -30.78 -9.45
C ILE A 105 -13.69 -31.23 -10.88
N ALA A 106 -13.39 -32.48 -11.23
CA ALA A 106 -13.67 -33.03 -12.57
C ALA A 106 -15.17 -33.12 -12.92
N HIS A 107 -16.06 -32.93 -11.96
CA HIS A 107 -17.51 -32.99 -12.17
C HIS A 107 -18.14 -31.63 -12.51
N ASP A 108 -17.35 -30.55 -12.54
CA ASP A 108 -17.84 -29.20 -12.87
C ASP A 108 -19.08 -28.81 -12.05
N ALA A 109 -19.03 -29.12 -10.75
CA ALA A 109 -20.10 -28.80 -9.82
C ALA A 109 -20.34 -27.28 -9.76
N PRO A 110 -21.53 -26.81 -9.34
CA PRO A 110 -21.75 -25.38 -9.16
C PRO A 110 -20.61 -24.73 -8.35
N LEU A 111 -20.19 -23.54 -8.79
CA LEU A 111 -19.04 -22.77 -8.26
C LEU A 111 -17.64 -23.29 -8.63
N ALA A 112 -17.50 -24.46 -9.27
CA ALA A 112 -16.23 -24.87 -9.86
C ALA A 112 -15.78 -23.86 -10.92
N SER A 113 -14.50 -23.50 -10.91
CA SER A 113 -13.93 -22.52 -11.84
C SER A 113 -12.41 -22.64 -11.88
N HIS A 114 -11.77 -22.01 -12.87
CA HIS A 114 -10.31 -21.98 -12.96
C HIS A 114 -9.74 -20.89 -12.02
N ILE A 115 -9.65 -21.20 -10.73
CA ILE A 115 -9.26 -20.23 -9.69
C ILE A 115 -7.85 -19.66 -9.95
N GLU A 116 -6.91 -20.47 -10.45
CA GLU A 116 -5.57 -20.00 -10.81
C GLU A 116 -5.62 -18.90 -11.86
N GLY A 117 -6.47 -19.06 -12.88
CA GLY A 117 -6.68 -18.05 -13.92
C GLY A 117 -7.35 -16.78 -13.40
N VAL A 118 -8.26 -16.91 -12.43
CA VAL A 118 -8.89 -15.77 -11.74
C VAL A 118 -7.86 -15.03 -10.87
N ALA A 119 -6.97 -15.75 -10.19
CA ALA A 119 -5.98 -15.20 -9.27
C ALA A 119 -4.79 -14.52 -9.97
N ALA A 120 -4.35 -15.06 -11.10
CA ALA A 120 -3.09 -14.70 -11.74
C ALA A 120 -2.91 -13.20 -12.05
N PRO A 121 -3.93 -12.46 -12.55
CA PRO A 121 -3.75 -11.04 -12.88
C PRO A 121 -3.38 -10.16 -11.67
N MET A 122 -3.90 -10.48 -10.49
CA MET A 122 -3.74 -9.67 -9.27
C MET A 122 -2.78 -10.28 -8.25
N SER A 123 -2.25 -11.47 -8.51
CA SER A 123 -1.26 -12.13 -7.64
C SER A 123 0.15 -12.01 -8.23
N HIS A 124 1.18 -12.13 -7.40
CA HIS A 124 2.56 -12.34 -7.82
C HIS A 124 2.94 -13.82 -7.68
N TRP A 125 2.28 -14.51 -6.74
CA TRP A 125 2.44 -15.93 -6.47
C TRP A 125 1.06 -16.58 -6.39
N VAL A 126 0.88 -17.70 -7.08
CA VAL A 126 -0.35 -18.51 -7.04
C VAL A 126 0.05 -19.97 -6.90
N LYS A 127 -0.59 -20.70 -5.99
CA LYS A 127 -0.40 -22.14 -5.85
C LYS A 127 -1.65 -22.83 -5.37
N THR A 128 -1.96 -23.97 -5.97
CA THR A 128 -2.95 -24.92 -5.45
C THR A 128 -2.24 -26.02 -4.69
N SER A 129 -2.59 -26.22 -3.42
CA SER A 129 -1.94 -27.25 -2.62
C SER A 129 -2.49 -28.64 -2.96
N PRO A 130 -1.63 -29.62 -3.28
CA PRO A 130 -2.08 -30.92 -3.76
C PRO A 130 -2.57 -31.86 -2.65
N SER A 131 -2.25 -31.59 -1.38
CA SER A 131 -2.63 -32.46 -0.26
C SER A 131 -2.50 -31.80 1.11
N ALA A 132 -3.16 -32.38 2.13
CA ALA A 132 -3.00 -31.97 3.53
C ALA A 132 -1.57 -32.07 4.06
N ARG A 133 -0.69 -32.88 3.44
CA ARG A 133 0.71 -33.02 3.86
C ARG A 133 1.60 -31.87 3.39
N THR A 134 1.22 -31.22 2.29
CA THR A 134 2.00 -30.12 1.67
C THR A 134 1.51 -28.73 2.06
N ILE A 135 0.28 -28.61 2.55
CA ILE A 135 -0.35 -27.30 2.79
C ILE A 135 0.41 -26.41 3.77
N ALA A 136 1.09 -26.98 4.76
CA ALA A 136 1.95 -26.23 5.67
C ALA A 136 3.09 -25.55 4.91
N ALA A 137 3.85 -26.32 4.11
CA ALA A 137 4.96 -25.79 3.33
C ALA A 137 4.49 -24.77 2.29
N ASP A 138 3.34 -25.01 1.66
CA ASP A 138 2.75 -24.08 0.70
C ASP A 138 2.30 -22.78 1.38
N GLY A 139 1.74 -22.86 2.59
CA GLY A 139 1.43 -21.71 3.44
C GLY A 139 2.67 -20.91 3.81
N ALA A 140 3.74 -21.58 4.23
CA ALA A 140 5.03 -20.94 4.52
C ALA A 140 5.61 -20.21 3.30
N LEU A 141 5.52 -20.81 2.11
CA LEU A 141 5.92 -20.17 0.85
C LEU A 141 5.04 -18.97 0.50
N ALA A 142 3.72 -19.04 0.72
CA ALA A 142 2.82 -17.93 0.51
C ALA A 142 3.16 -16.73 1.42
N ILE A 143 3.50 -16.99 2.69
CA ILE A 143 3.95 -15.96 3.63
C ILE A 143 5.28 -15.35 3.16
N ALA A 144 6.25 -16.18 2.74
CA ALA A 144 7.54 -15.69 2.24
C ALA A 144 7.39 -14.84 0.97
N ALA A 145 6.48 -15.21 0.07
CA ALA A 145 6.12 -14.41 -1.10
C ALA A 145 5.49 -13.08 -0.66
N ALA A 146 4.49 -13.10 0.24
CA ALA A 146 3.80 -11.90 0.67
C ALA A 146 4.69 -10.89 1.41
N ARG A 147 5.75 -11.38 2.07
CA ARG A 147 6.73 -10.57 2.80
C ARG A 147 7.89 -10.07 1.95
N GLN A 148 7.96 -10.39 0.64
CA GLN A 148 8.97 -9.81 -0.24
C GLN A 148 8.94 -8.27 -0.21
N ILE A 149 10.00 -7.64 -0.71
CA ILE A 149 10.12 -6.18 -0.75
C ILE A 149 10.32 -5.77 -2.22
N PRO A 150 9.38 -5.03 -2.83
CA PRO A 150 8.07 -4.62 -2.30
C PRO A 150 7.14 -5.80 -1.93
N GLY A 151 6.16 -5.51 -1.06
CA GLY A 151 5.14 -6.48 -0.64
C GLY A 151 4.38 -7.08 -1.81
N GLN A 152 4.04 -8.37 -1.72
CA GLN A 152 3.37 -9.09 -2.79
C GLN A 152 2.05 -9.73 -2.37
N ILE A 153 1.13 -9.80 -3.31
CA ILE A 153 -0.08 -10.62 -3.18
C ILE A 153 0.27 -12.08 -3.52
N ALA A 154 0.07 -12.97 -2.55
CA ALA A 154 0.22 -14.41 -2.67
C ALA A 154 -1.14 -15.09 -2.49
N THR A 155 -1.54 -15.93 -3.44
CA THR A 155 -2.82 -16.64 -3.41
C THR A 155 -2.59 -18.14 -3.31
N LEU A 156 -2.95 -18.71 -2.15
CA LEU A 156 -2.92 -20.14 -1.87
C LEU A 156 -4.34 -20.70 -2.00
N ILE A 157 -4.52 -21.62 -2.94
CA ILE A 157 -5.78 -22.32 -3.17
C ILE A 157 -5.77 -23.61 -2.33
N LEU A 158 -6.82 -23.78 -1.54
CA LEU A 158 -6.99 -24.82 -0.53
C LEU A 158 -8.17 -25.73 -0.92
N PRO A 159 -7.92 -26.86 -1.61
CA PRO A 159 -8.94 -27.88 -1.81
C PRO A 159 -9.53 -28.37 -0.48
N ALA A 160 -10.83 -28.66 -0.49
CA ALA A 160 -11.55 -29.00 0.74
C ALA A 160 -10.98 -30.24 1.44
N ASP A 161 -10.55 -31.26 0.68
CA ASP A 161 -9.90 -32.47 1.17
C ASP A 161 -8.51 -32.23 1.75
N THR A 162 -7.74 -31.33 1.14
CA THR A 162 -6.51 -30.81 1.72
C THR A 162 -6.73 -30.17 3.10
N ALA A 163 -7.91 -29.63 3.39
CA ALA A 163 -8.21 -29.02 4.68
C ALA A 163 -8.59 -30.04 5.78
N TRP A 164 -9.27 -31.14 5.45
CA TRP A 164 -9.78 -32.10 6.43
C TRP A 164 -8.93 -33.36 6.62
N ASP A 165 -8.08 -33.72 5.66
CA ASP A 165 -7.19 -34.86 5.78
C ASP A 165 -6.05 -34.63 6.78
N ALA A 166 -5.39 -35.72 7.18
CA ALA A 166 -4.29 -35.68 8.14
C ALA A 166 -3.05 -34.96 7.57
N ALA A 167 -2.45 -34.09 8.40
CA ALA A 167 -1.27 -33.30 8.06
C ALA A 167 -0.10 -33.57 9.00
N ASP A 168 1.12 -33.37 8.52
CA ASP A 168 2.35 -33.82 9.17
C ASP A 168 2.95 -32.83 10.18
N GLY A 169 2.54 -31.56 10.17
CA GLY A 169 3.15 -30.58 11.08
C GLY A 169 2.87 -29.13 10.74
N ILE A 170 3.72 -28.27 11.27
CA ILE A 170 3.77 -26.83 11.02
C ILE A 170 5.05 -26.58 10.22
N ALA A 171 5.00 -25.72 9.20
CA ALA A 171 6.20 -25.39 8.42
C ALA A 171 6.84 -24.09 8.90
N GLU A 172 8.16 -24.02 8.79
CA GLU A 172 8.91 -22.77 9.00
C GLU A 172 8.83 -21.89 7.76
N THR A 173 8.61 -20.58 7.97
CA THR A 173 8.60 -19.60 6.89
C THR A 173 10.03 -19.33 6.43
N PRO A 174 10.35 -19.48 5.13
CA PRO A 174 11.66 -19.11 4.60
C PRO A 174 12.02 -17.65 4.91
N PRO A 175 13.32 -17.35 5.12
CA PRO A 175 13.76 -15.98 5.32
C PRO A 175 13.50 -15.14 4.05
N VAL A 176 13.22 -13.86 4.27
CA VAL A 176 13.02 -12.88 3.18
C VAL A 176 14.36 -12.21 2.87
N SER A 177 14.56 -11.86 1.59
CA SER A 177 15.71 -11.09 1.13
C SER A 177 15.87 -9.77 1.89
N VAL A 178 17.13 -9.37 2.12
CA VAL A 178 17.48 -8.08 2.69
C VAL A 178 17.19 -6.98 1.66
N VAL A 179 16.72 -5.81 2.13
CA VAL A 179 16.52 -4.63 1.28
C VAL A 179 17.87 -4.22 0.65
N PRO A 180 18.00 -4.23 -0.69
CA PRO A 180 19.21 -3.78 -1.35
C PRO A 180 19.47 -2.28 -1.11
N LYS A 181 20.75 -1.92 -1.00
CA LYS A 181 21.19 -0.52 -1.01
C LYS A 181 21.33 -0.02 -2.43
N VAL A 182 21.13 1.28 -2.62
CA VAL A 182 21.38 1.94 -3.90
C VAL A 182 22.88 1.99 -4.22
N SER A 183 23.20 2.03 -5.52
CA SER A 183 24.59 2.17 -5.99
C SER A 183 25.13 3.59 -5.84
N ASP A 184 26.44 3.73 -5.62
CA ASP A 184 27.13 5.03 -5.59
C ASP A 184 26.96 5.81 -6.90
N THR A 185 26.87 5.10 -8.03
CA THR A 185 26.59 5.69 -9.35
C THR A 185 25.23 6.40 -9.39
N ALA A 186 24.20 5.80 -8.80
CA ALA A 186 22.87 6.42 -8.72
C ALA A 186 22.89 7.67 -7.83
N VAL A 187 23.60 7.61 -6.70
CA VAL A 187 23.79 8.75 -5.79
C VAL A 187 24.52 9.89 -6.52
N GLY A 188 25.63 9.59 -7.20
CA GLY A 188 26.41 10.57 -7.96
C GLY A 188 25.62 11.19 -9.11
N ALA A 189 24.83 10.41 -9.83
CA ALA A 189 23.98 10.92 -10.91
C ALA A 189 22.87 11.86 -10.38
N ALA A 190 22.24 11.51 -9.25
CA ALA A 190 21.26 12.37 -8.58
C ALA A 190 21.91 13.68 -8.08
N ALA A 191 23.07 13.59 -7.43
CA ALA A 191 23.80 14.75 -6.95
C ALA A 191 24.23 15.69 -8.09
N ALA A 192 24.75 15.13 -9.19
CA ALA A 192 25.13 15.89 -10.38
C ALA A 192 23.91 16.60 -11.00
N MET A 193 22.75 15.95 -11.05
CA MET A 193 21.51 16.56 -11.54
C MET A 193 21.09 17.74 -10.65
N LEU A 194 21.10 17.57 -9.32
CA LEU A 194 20.73 18.64 -8.39
C LEU A 194 21.71 19.82 -8.39
N ARG A 195 23.00 19.60 -8.68
CA ARG A 195 24.02 20.67 -8.76
C ARG A 195 24.00 21.44 -10.07
N SER A 196 23.71 20.77 -11.19
CA SER A 196 23.85 21.35 -12.55
C SER A 196 22.55 21.89 -13.15
N SER A 197 21.40 21.50 -12.61
CA SER A 197 20.11 21.96 -13.13
C SER A 197 19.74 23.30 -12.53
N GLU A 198 19.27 24.24 -13.37
CA GLU A 198 18.64 25.49 -12.89
C GLU A 198 17.40 25.17 -12.03
N ARG A 199 16.64 24.14 -12.41
CA ARG A 199 15.47 23.63 -11.68
C ARG A 199 15.51 22.11 -11.62
N ALA A 200 15.51 21.58 -10.41
CA ALA A 200 15.34 20.16 -10.16
C ALA A 200 14.44 19.92 -8.94
N THR A 201 13.79 18.76 -8.92
CA THR A 201 12.83 18.37 -7.90
C THR A 201 13.03 16.92 -7.50
N LEU A 202 12.99 16.65 -6.19
CA LEU A 202 12.83 15.31 -5.65
C LEU A 202 11.38 14.89 -5.84
N LEU A 203 11.13 13.84 -6.62
CA LEU A 203 9.81 13.21 -6.71
C LEU A 203 9.81 11.95 -5.84
N LEU A 204 9.06 12.01 -4.75
CA LEU A 204 9.02 10.99 -3.71
C LEU A 204 7.80 10.07 -3.86
N GLY A 205 7.99 8.78 -3.63
CA GLY A 205 6.95 7.76 -3.65
C GLY A 205 7.24 6.66 -2.62
N GLY A 206 6.28 5.76 -2.41
CA GLY A 206 6.44 4.65 -1.47
C GLY A 206 6.82 5.11 -0.05
N ASP A 207 7.87 4.52 0.52
CA ASP A 207 8.35 4.83 1.87
C ASP A 207 9.27 6.05 1.94
N ALA A 208 9.59 6.69 0.81
CA ALA A 208 10.20 8.03 0.82
C ALA A 208 9.27 9.10 1.43
N LEU A 209 7.99 8.77 1.65
CA LEU A 209 6.96 9.64 2.23
C LEU A 209 6.75 9.42 3.74
N ARG A 210 7.72 8.76 4.40
CA ARG A 210 7.81 8.62 5.87
C ARG A 210 8.67 9.73 6.44
N GLN A 211 8.49 10.04 7.73
CA GLN A 211 9.13 11.17 8.39
C GLN A 211 10.66 11.22 8.19
N GLY A 212 11.39 10.11 8.37
CA GLY A 212 12.87 10.10 8.21
C GLY A 212 13.33 10.50 6.80
N CYS A 213 12.71 9.90 5.77
CA CYS A 213 12.95 10.25 4.38
C CYS A 213 12.56 11.70 4.05
N LEU A 214 11.40 12.15 4.53
CA LEU A 214 10.92 13.51 4.32
C LEU A 214 11.86 14.54 4.95
N ASP A 215 12.37 14.27 6.16
CA ASP A 215 13.35 15.13 6.81
C ASP A 215 14.64 15.21 5.99
N LEU A 216 15.18 14.09 5.51
CA LEU A 216 16.36 14.07 4.63
C LEU A 216 16.11 14.83 3.32
N ALA A 217 14.95 14.65 2.69
CA ALA A 217 14.56 15.40 1.50
C ALA A 217 14.50 16.92 1.77
N GLY A 218 13.92 17.32 2.91
CA GLY A 218 13.91 18.72 3.35
C GLY A 218 15.31 19.28 3.58
N ARG A 219 16.24 18.49 4.12
CA ARG A 219 17.65 18.91 4.29
C ARG A 219 18.35 19.10 2.95
N ILE A 220 18.13 18.17 2.00
CA ILE A 220 18.63 18.29 0.64
C ILE A 220 18.08 19.56 -0.01
N ALA A 221 16.77 19.79 0.07
CA ALA A 221 16.14 21.01 -0.46
C ALA A 221 16.68 22.29 0.19
N ALA A 222 16.94 22.30 1.49
CA ALA A 222 17.57 23.43 2.17
C ALA A 222 18.97 23.75 1.64
N LYS A 223 19.72 22.72 1.23
CA LYS A 223 21.08 22.86 0.70
C LYS A 223 21.12 23.26 -0.77
N THR A 224 20.25 22.69 -1.59
CA THR A 224 20.30 22.80 -3.05
C THR A 224 19.28 23.77 -3.63
N GLY A 225 18.22 24.10 -2.88
CA GLY A 225 17.06 24.83 -3.40
C GLY A 225 16.13 24.00 -4.28
N CYS A 226 16.31 22.67 -4.34
CA CYS A 226 15.44 21.81 -5.16
C CYS A 226 14.01 21.76 -4.62
N GLY A 227 13.05 21.53 -5.52
CA GLY A 227 11.66 21.25 -5.14
C GLY A 227 11.49 19.88 -4.49
N ILE A 228 10.36 19.66 -3.82
CA ILE A 228 9.92 18.35 -3.33
C ILE A 228 8.47 18.15 -3.74
N LEU A 229 8.21 17.06 -4.46
CA LEU A 229 6.88 16.64 -4.88
C LEU A 229 6.65 15.17 -4.56
N THR A 230 5.40 14.75 -4.61
CA THR A 230 5.01 13.34 -4.52
C THR A 230 4.10 12.95 -5.67
N GLU A 231 3.96 11.65 -5.94
CA GLU A 231 2.95 11.14 -6.87
C GLU A 231 1.53 11.64 -6.51
N GLY A 232 0.62 11.65 -7.49
CA GLY A 232 -0.75 12.15 -7.30
C GLY A 232 -1.57 11.36 -6.28
N ALA A 233 -1.28 10.07 -6.11
CA ALA A 233 -1.85 9.21 -5.08
C ALA A 233 -0.73 8.41 -4.41
N ASN A 234 -0.75 8.25 -3.10
CA ASN A 234 0.36 7.63 -2.36
C ASN A 234 -0.12 6.48 -1.48
N THR A 235 0.70 5.44 -1.34
CA THR A 235 0.38 4.28 -0.49
C THR A 235 0.10 4.73 0.93
N ARG A 236 0.96 5.58 1.49
CA ARG A 236 0.77 6.28 2.76
C ARG A 236 1.73 7.47 2.79
N LEU A 237 1.27 8.63 3.23
CA LEU A 237 2.04 9.86 3.40
C LEU A 237 1.96 10.30 4.87
N GLU A 238 3.10 10.55 5.50
CA GLU A 238 3.14 11.17 6.82
C GLU A 238 3.28 12.69 6.68
N ARG A 239 2.37 13.43 7.31
CA ARG A 239 2.29 14.89 7.15
C ARG A 239 1.76 15.58 8.40
N GLY A 240 1.54 16.89 8.32
CA GLY A 240 1.10 17.73 9.43
C GLY A 240 2.23 18.59 10.00
N ALA A 241 1.90 19.39 11.01
CA ALA A 241 2.80 20.31 11.68
C ALA A 241 4.13 19.65 12.09
N GLY A 242 5.24 20.35 11.85
CA GLY A 242 6.58 19.86 12.18
C GLY A 242 7.15 18.84 11.20
N ARG A 243 6.45 18.48 10.12
CA ARG A 243 6.97 17.64 9.03
C ARG A 243 7.16 18.44 7.75
N VAL A 244 8.08 17.99 6.89
CA VAL A 244 8.31 18.59 5.57
C VAL A 244 7.04 18.49 4.73
N GLN A 245 6.56 19.64 4.23
CA GLN A 245 5.42 19.70 3.33
C GLN A 245 5.82 19.20 1.95
N VAL A 246 4.98 18.33 1.41
CA VAL A 246 5.11 17.81 0.05
C VAL A 246 3.80 17.97 -0.68
N GLU A 247 3.88 18.55 -1.88
CA GLU A 247 2.73 18.75 -2.74
C GLU A 247 2.55 17.56 -3.67
N ARG A 248 1.30 17.17 -3.89
CA ARG A 248 0.95 16.09 -4.82
C ARG A 248 0.88 16.63 -6.24
N ILE A 249 1.34 15.85 -7.20
CA ILE A 249 1.05 16.12 -8.61
C ILE A 249 -0.47 16.12 -8.80
N PRO A 250 -1.06 17.23 -9.29
CA PRO A 250 -2.51 17.33 -9.47
C PRO A 250 -3.07 16.27 -10.43
N TYR A 251 -4.29 15.81 -10.17
CA TYR A 251 -5.02 14.91 -11.07
C TYR A 251 -5.36 15.57 -12.42
N VAL A 252 -5.72 16.87 -12.39
CA VAL A 252 -6.11 17.61 -13.60
C VAL A 252 -4.87 17.89 -14.44
N VAL A 253 -4.84 17.32 -15.66
CA VAL A 253 -3.65 17.32 -16.54
C VAL A 253 -3.05 18.72 -16.72
N ASP A 254 -3.85 19.75 -17.01
CA ASP A 254 -3.29 21.09 -17.27
C ASP A 254 -2.64 21.71 -16.04
N LYS A 255 -3.21 21.45 -14.84
CA LYS A 255 -2.62 21.85 -13.57
C LYS A 255 -1.33 21.07 -13.31
N ALA A 256 -1.33 19.77 -13.58
CA ALA A 256 -0.15 18.93 -13.47
C ALA A 256 0.98 19.41 -14.38
N LEU A 257 0.71 19.68 -15.65
CA LEU A 257 1.68 20.24 -16.59
C LEU A 257 2.23 21.59 -16.12
N GLY A 258 1.40 22.43 -15.48
CA GLY A 258 1.85 23.67 -14.84
C GLY A 258 2.86 23.42 -13.73
N VAL A 259 2.54 22.51 -12.80
CA VAL A 259 3.44 22.10 -11.70
C VAL A 259 4.74 21.49 -12.25
N MET A 260 4.65 20.61 -13.25
CA MET A 260 5.81 19.92 -13.81
C MET A 260 6.74 20.84 -14.60
N ARG A 261 6.22 21.88 -15.26
CA ARG A 261 7.08 22.94 -15.85
C ARG A 261 7.89 23.69 -14.81
N ALA A 262 7.33 23.92 -13.62
CA ALA A 262 8.06 24.55 -12.51
C ALA A 262 9.07 23.57 -11.85
N ALA A 263 8.75 22.27 -11.82
CA ALA A 263 9.56 21.24 -11.19
C ALA A 263 10.93 21.01 -11.88
N GLY A 264 11.00 21.18 -13.20
CA GLY A 264 12.23 20.98 -13.97
C GLY A 264 12.65 19.51 -14.04
N ASN A 265 13.95 19.23 -13.90
CA ASN A 265 14.48 17.86 -13.90
C ASN A 265 14.06 17.10 -12.63
N LEU A 266 13.90 15.77 -12.72
CA LEU A 266 13.40 14.95 -11.61
C LEU A 266 14.45 13.98 -11.09
N VAL A 267 14.64 13.96 -9.78
CA VAL A 267 15.31 12.86 -9.08
C VAL A 267 14.22 11.99 -8.45
N LEU A 268 14.08 10.76 -8.92
CA LEU A 268 13.03 9.83 -8.52
C LEU A 268 13.49 8.99 -7.32
N VAL A 269 12.69 8.97 -6.25
CA VAL A 269 12.93 8.18 -5.03
C VAL A 269 11.67 7.39 -4.69
N GLY A 270 11.66 6.09 -4.98
CA GLY A 270 10.46 5.25 -4.82
C GLY A 270 9.28 5.66 -5.71
N ALA A 271 9.47 6.63 -6.61
CA ALA A 271 8.48 7.16 -7.52
C ALA A 271 8.76 6.74 -8.96
N ARG A 272 7.76 6.93 -9.83
CA ARG A 272 7.88 6.74 -11.27
C ARG A 272 7.75 8.08 -11.97
N GLU A 273 8.15 8.12 -13.24
CA GLU A 273 7.86 9.28 -14.08
C GLU A 273 6.36 9.57 -14.08
N PRO A 274 5.96 10.84 -13.90
CA PRO A 274 4.57 11.17 -13.71
C PRO A 274 3.79 10.99 -15.00
N VAL A 275 2.71 10.23 -14.91
CA VAL A 275 1.81 9.89 -16.02
C VAL A 275 0.39 10.38 -15.71
N ALA A 276 -0.31 10.86 -16.74
CA ALA A 276 -1.71 11.22 -16.64
C ALA A 276 -2.55 9.97 -16.29
N PHE A 277 -3.55 10.15 -15.43
CA PHE A 277 -4.42 9.06 -15.02
C PHE A 277 -5.26 8.51 -16.19
N PHE A 278 -5.68 9.40 -17.09
CA PHE A 278 -6.33 9.08 -18.36
C PHE A 278 -5.67 9.84 -19.50
N ALA A 279 -5.65 9.24 -20.69
CA ALA A 279 -5.33 9.95 -21.92
C ALA A 279 -6.50 10.85 -22.32
N TYR A 280 -6.18 12.05 -22.82
CA TYR A 280 -7.16 12.98 -23.39
C TYR A 280 -6.66 13.45 -24.76
N PRO A 281 -7.56 13.66 -25.74
CA PRO A 281 -7.16 14.20 -27.04
C PRO A 281 -6.36 15.49 -26.91
N GLY A 282 -5.21 15.56 -27.58
CA GLY A 282 -4.32 16.73 -27.57
C GLY A 282 -3.53 16.94 -26.27
N LYS A 283 -3.55 15.99 -25.33
CA LYS A 283 -2.76 16.05 -24.09
C LYS A 283 -1.73 14.93 -24.02
N PRO A 284 -0.54 15.16 -23.44
CA PRO A 284 0.49 14.14 -23.34
C PRO A 284 0.14 13.11 -22.25
N SER A 285 0.63 11.88 -22.44
CA SER A 285 0.55 10.83 -21.41
C SER A 285 1.54 11.07 -20.28
N LEU A 286 2.79 11.41 -20.61
CA LEU A 286 3.80 11.80 -19.63
C LEU A 286 3.64 13.27 -19.27
N LEU A 287 3.75 13.59 -17.99
CA LEU A 287 3.49 14.93 -17.47
C LEU A 287 4.76 15.78 -17.35
N MET A 288 5.93 15.18 -17.57
CA MET A 288 7.20 15.91 -17.60
C MET A 288 7.22 16.93 -18.75
N ALA A 289 7.81 18.09 -18.49
CA ALA A 289 7.95 19.11 -19.52
C ALA A 289 8.99 18.70 -20.56
N GLU A 290 8.79 19.10 -21.82
CA GLU A 290 9.73 18.85 -22.89
C GLU A 290 11.14 19.38 -22.53
N GLY A 291 12.18 18.62 -22.86
CA GLY A 291 13.57 18.95 -22.55
C GLY A 291 13.99 18.69 -21.09
N THR A 292 13.07 18.31 -20.20
CA THR A 292 13.43 17.85 -18.84
C THR A 292 13.82 16.38 -18.85
N ARG A 293 14.67 16.00 -17.89
CA ARG A 293 15.16 14.62 -17.70
C ARG A 293 14.86 14.13 -16.30
N SER A 294 14.76 12.82 -16.15
CA SER A 294 14.66 12.15 -14.86
C SER A 294 15.95 11.34 -14.58
N THR A 295 16.26 11.14 -13.31
CA THR A 295 17.26 10.16 -12.85
C THR A 295 16.71 9.41 -11.64
N LYS A 296 16.92 8.09 -11.59
CA LYS A 296 16.45 7.26 -10.48
C LYS A 296 17.54 7.20 -9.40
N LEU A 297 17.24 7.72 -8.21
CA LEU A 297 18.08 7.52 -7.03
C LEU A 297 17.81 6.16 -6.40
N ALA A 298 16.53 5.82 -6.18
CA ALA A 298 16.11 4.57 -5.54
C ALA A 298 14.79 4.06 -6.15
N GLY A 299 14.70 2.75 -6.38
CA GLY A 299 13.47 2.02 -6.65
C GLY A 299 12.62 1.77 -5.39
N ILE A 300 11.47 1.12 -5.58
CA ILE A 300 10.57 0.73 -4.47
C ILE A 300 11.08 -0.50 -3.70
N GLU A 301 12.02 -1.21 -4.32
CA GLU A 301 12.69 -2.40 -3.82
C GLU A 301 13.97 -2.06 -3.03
N GLU A 302 14.46 -0.82 -3.11
CA GLU A 302 15.72 -0.38 -2.50
C GLU A 302 15.48 0.43 -1.21
N ASP A 303 16.51 0.52 -0.37
CA ASP A 303 16.48 1.30 0.87
C ASP A 303 16.50 2.81 0.57
N MET A 304 15.30 3.41 0.51
CA MET A 304 15.11 4.82 0.18
C MET A 304 15.67 5.77 1.24
N GLU A 305 15.66 5.38 2.51
CA GLU A 305 16.19 6.23 3.59
C GLU A 305 17.72 6.27 3.52
N ALA A 306 18.36 5.11 3.35
CA ALA A 306 19.80 5.05 3.11
C ALA A 306 20.21 5.79 1.84
N ALA A 307 19.42 5.71 0.77
CA ALA A 307 19.66 6.43 -0.48
C ALA A 307 19.61 7.95 -0.30
N LEU A 308 18.59 8.46 0.39
CA LEU A 308 18.46 9.88 0.71
C LEU A 308 19.56 10.36 1.66
N ALA A 309 19.98 9.52 2.61
CA ALA A 309 21.09 9.82 3.50
C ALA A 309 22.42 9.91 2.74
N ALA A 310 22.67 8.98 1.81
CA ALA A 310 23.85 9.00 0.95
C ALA A 310 23.87 10.24 0.04
N LEU A 311 22.73 10.58 -0.58
CA LEU A 311 22.60 11.80 -1.38
C LEU A 311 22.78 13.07 -0.54
N ALA A 312 22.21 13.12 0.66
CA ALA A 312 22.42 14.23 1.58
C ALA A 312 23.89 14.35 2.00
N SER A 313 24.60 13.25 2.20
CA SER A 313 26.04 13.25 2.47
C SER A 313 26.83 13.81 1.29
N GLU A 314 26.58 13.30 0.09
CA GLU A 314 27.24 13.73 -1.15
C GLU A 314 27.02 15.22 -1.46
N LEU A 315 25.87 15.78 -1.05
CA LEU A 315 25.56 17.20 -1.22
C LEU A 315 26.02 18.09 -0.04
N GLY A 316 26.57 17.50 1.03
CA GLY A 316 26.90 18.22 2.26
C GLY A 316 25.68 18.82 2.95
N ALA A 317 24.56 18.09 2.92
CA ALA A 317 23.24 18.49 3.43
C ALA A 317 22.86 17.81 4.76
N LEU A 318 23.59 16.78 5.22
CA LEU A 318 23.22 15.97 6.40
C LEU A 318 22.90 16.79 7.66
N HIS A 319 23.60 17.91 7.87
CA HIS A 319 23.45 18.75 9.07
C HIS A 319 22.59 20.00 8.84
N MET A 320 21.94 20.13 7.68
CA MET A 320 21.00 21.22 7.45
C MET A 320 19.75 21.07 8.31
N ALA A 321 19.12 22.20 8.67
CA ALA A 321 17.72 22.19 9.09
C ALA A 321 16.83 21.88 7.87
N PRO A 322 15.82 20.99 7.98
CA PRO A 322 14.93 20.71 6.85
C PRO A 322 14.19 21.96 6.38
N ALA A 323 14.19 22.23 5.09
CA ALA A 323 13.33 23.24 4.48
C ALA A 323 11.88 22.73 4.37
N GLY A 324 10.93 23.67 4.34
CA GLY A 324 9.52 23.35 4.05
C GLY A 324 8.76 22.70 5.21
N LEU A 325 9.21 22.84 6.46
CA LEU A 325 8.46 22.34 7.62
C LEU A 325 7.10 23.05 7.74
N ALA A 326 6.04 22.25 7.90
CA ALA A 326 4.70 22.74 8.14
C ALA A 326 4.62 23.46 9.49
N SER A 327 4.19 24.72 9.48
CA SER A 327 3.86 25.43 10.72
C SER A 327 2.54 24.92 11.31
N PRO A 328 2.43 24.76 12.64
CA PRO A 328 1.16 24.43 13.28
C PRO A 328 0.09 25.47 12.96
N ARG A 329 -1.02 25.03 12.38
CA ARG A 329 -2.16 25.89 12.03
C ARG A 329 -3.43 25.04 11.93
N ARG A 330 -4.49 25.49 12.60
CA ARG A 330 -5.85 24.98 12.40
C ARG A 330 -6.72 26.08 11.77
N PRO A 331 -7.46 25.81 10.68
CA PRO A 331 -8.45 26.74 10.17
C PRO A 331 -9.57 26.97 11.20
N ALA A 332 -10.30 28.07 11.04
CA ALA A 332 -11.50 28.32 11.84
C ALA A 332 -12.61 27.35 11.43
N LEU A 333 -13.46 26.95 12.38
CA LEU A 333 -14.65 26.16 12.08
C LEU A 333 -15.63 27.03 11.26
N PRO A 334 -16.02 26.59 10.06
CA PRO A 334 -16.95 27.34 9.23
C PRO A 334 -18.37 27.30 9.82
N THR A 335 -19.16 28.31 9.49
CA THR A 335 -20.59 28.39 9.81
C THR A 335 -21.41 28.35 8.52
N GLY A 336 -22.64 27.84 8.56
CA GLY A 336 -23.55 27.80 7.41
C GLY A 336 -23.59 26.44 6.71
N ALA A 337 -23.77 26.45 5.39
CA ALA A 337 -23.95 25.22 4.60
C ALA A 337 -22.66 24.37 4.51
N LEU A 338 -22.82 23.05 4.46
CA LEU A 338 -21.72 22.11 4.22
C LEU A 338 -21.33 22.11 2.74
N THR A 339 -20.35 22.95 2.39
CA THR A 339 -19.67 22.95 1.09
C THR A 339 -18.37 22.12 1.14
N PRO A 340 -17.77 21.74 0.00
CA PRO A 340 -16.46 21.07 -0.01
C PRO A 340 -15.38 21.83 0.79
N ALA A 341 -15.33 23.17 0.63
CA ALA A 341 -14.40 24.02 1.36
C ALA A 341 -14.70 24.06 2.87
N ALA A 342 -15.98 24.02 3.25
CA ALA A 342 -16.38 23.92 4.65
C ALA A 342 -15.96 22.57 5.25
N ILE A 343 -16.14 21.46 4.52
CA ILE A 343 -15.70 20.13 4.94
C ILE A 343 -14.16 20.09 5.11
N ALA A 344 -13.41 20.66 4.16
CA ALA A 344 -11.95 20.78 4.25
C ALA A 344 -11.51 21.54 5.51
N SER A 345 -12.16 22.67 5.79
CA SER A 345 -11.89 23.49 6.98
C SER A 345 -12.25 22.75 8.28
N ILE A 346 -13.39 22.03 8.32
CA ILE A 346 -13.77 21.21 9.48
C ILE A 346 -12.73 20.11 9.72
N LEU A 347 -12.31 19.42 8.65
CA LEU A 347 -11.28 18.38 8.75
C LEU A 347 -9.98 18.96 9.30
N GLY A 348 -9.45 20.05 8.71
CA GLY A 348 -8.24 20.71 9.19
C GLY A 348 -8.33 21.21 10.64
N ALA A 349 -9.50 21.73 11.04
CA ALA A 349 -9.75 22.25 12.38
C ALA A 349 -9.84 21.14 13.44
N MET A 350 -10.36 19.96 13.07
CA MET A 350 -10.72 18.90 14.01
C MET A 350 -9.82 17.66 13.94
N LEU A 351 -8.90 17.58 12.97
CA LEU A 351 -8.04 16.41 12.80
C LEU A 351 -7.24 16.12 14.08
N PRO A 352 -7.38 14.92 14.67
CA PRO A 352 -6.65 14.59 15.87
C PRO A 352 -5.19 14.29 15.55
N GLU A 353 -4.34 14.42 16.57
CA GLU A 353 -2.97 13.96 16.49
C GLU A 353 -2.89 12.46 16.25
N ASN A 354 -1.92 12.05 15.45
CA ASN A 354 -1.69 10.68 15.01
C ASN A 354 -2.87 10.03 14.27
N ALA A 355 -3.80 10.81 13.71
CA ALA A 355 -4.88 10.28 12.89
C ALA A 355 -4.37 9.48 11.68
N ILE A 356 -5.22 8.60 11.15
CA ILE A 356 -5.05 7.95 9.84
C ILE A 356 -6.23 8.38 8.98
N VAL A 357 -5.95 9.13 7.92
CA VAL A 357 -6.96 9.50 6.92
C VAL A 357 -6.87 8.51 5.77
N VAL A 358 -7.96 7.81 5.47
CA VAL A 358 -8.11 6.99 4.27
C VAL A 358 -9.00 7.76 3.31
N ASP A 359 -8.47 8.10 2.15
CA ASP A 359 -9.07 9.08 1.24
C ASP A 359 -9.42 8.46 -0.11
N GLU A 360 -10.72 8.29 -0.34
CA GLU A 360 -11.37 7.96 -1.60
C GLU A 360 -12.27 9.10 -2.12
N SER A 361 -12.09 10.32 -1.61
CA SER A 361 -12.91 11.49 -1.99
C SER A 361 -12.51 12.07 -3.36
N VAL A 362 -12.92 11.40 -4.44
CA VAL A 362 -12.47 11.66 -5.83
C VAL A 362 -12.67 13.11 -6.28
N SER A 363 -13.81 13.71 -5.95
CA SER A 363 -14.19 15.05 -6.42
C SER A 363 -13.81 16.15 -5.43
N THR A 364 -14.00 15.91 -4.13
CA THR A 364 -13.86 16.90 -3.05
C THR A 364 -12.50 16.88 -2.35
N GLY A 365 -11.79 15.75 -2.36
CA GLY A 365 -10.54 15.54 -1.63
C GLY A 365 -9.37 16.43 -2.00
N ARG A 366 -9.48 17.10 -3.14
CA ARG A 366 -8.49 18.06 -3.64
C ARG A 366 -8.32 19.26 -2.71
N GLU A 367 -9.40 19.65 -2.02
CA GLU A 367 -9.40 20.81 -1.12
C GLU A 367 -8.86 20.49 0.28
N PHE A 368 -8.74 19.21 0.64
CA PHE A 368 -8.33 18.82 2.00
C PHE A 368 -6.84 18.99 2.27
N PHE A 369 -6.01 18.91 1.23
CA PHE A 369 -4.56 18.96 1.39
C PHE A 369 -4.06 20.31 1.94
N PRO A 370 -4.47 21.46 1.39
CA PRO A 370 -4.08 22.76 1.95
C PRO A 370 -4.59 22.96 3.39
N GLU A 371 -5.86 22.64 3.67
CA GLU A 371 -6.47 22.89 4.98
C GLU A 371 -5.93 22.00 6.10
N THR A 372 -5.39 20.81 5.76
CA THR A 372 -4.78 19.89 6.74
C THR A 372 -3.25 20.03 6.83
N ALA A 373 -2.63 20.93 6.06
CA ALA A 373 -1.17 21.04 6.00
C ALA A 373 -0.52 21.39 7.35
N GLY A 374 -1.17 22.25 8.14
CA GLY A 374 -0.73 22.65 9.49
C GLY A 374 -1.42 21.89 10.64
N ALA A 375 -2.29 20.92 10.34
CA ALA A 375 -2.95 20.11 11.37
C ALA A 375 -1.91 19.25 12.12
N PRO A 376 -2.22 18.70 13.31
CA PRO A 376 -1.30 17.82 14.03
C PRO A 376 -0.74 16.67 13.17
N PRO A 377 0.44 16.11 13.50
CA PRO A 377 1.03 15.00 12.76
C PRO A 377 0.02 13.87 12.51
N HIS A 378 -0.13 13.45 11.25
CA HIS A 378 -1.08 12.41 10.85
C HIS A 378 -0.58 11.64 9.62
N GLY A 379 -1.26 10.53 9.31
CA GLY A 379 -1.05 9.76 8.09
C GLY A 379 -2.18 9.96 7.09
N TRP A 380 -1.86 9.90 5.80
CA TRP A 380 -2.81 9.99 4.69
C TRP A 380 -2.61 8.83 3.72
N ILE A 381 -3.66 8.07 3.42
CA ILE A 381 -3.64 6.90 2.56
C ILE A 381 -4.54 7.17 1.35
N ASN A 382 -4.05 6.93 0.13
CA ASN A 382 -4.84 7.08 -1.09
C ASN A 382 -5.05 5.74 -1.79
N ASN A 383 -6.12 5.68 -2.60
CA ASN A 383 -6.31 4.63 -3.57
C ASN A 383 -5.21 4.69 -4.67
N ARG A 384 -4.45 3.61 -4.85
CA ARG A 384 -3.35 3.51 -5.83
C ARG A 384 -3.75 2.83 -7.13
N GLY A 385 -4.86 2.08 -7.15
CA GLY A 385 -5.34 1.37 -8.33
C GLY A 385 -6.51 2.06 -9.02
N GLY A 386 -7.19 2.98 -8.35
CA GLY A 386 -8.31 3.74 -8.89
C GLY A 386 -9.64 3.00 -8.94
N SER A 387 -9.69 1.75 -8.45
CA SER A 387 -10.94 1.01 -8.34
C SER A 387 -11.67 1.45 -7.08
N ILE A 388 -12.85 2.05 -7.25
CA ILE A 388 -13.69 2.59 -6.15
C ILE A 388 -14.30 1.49 -5.28
N GLY A 389 -14.65 1.82 -4.04
CA GLY A 389 -15.08 0.84 -3.03
C GLY A 389 -13.90 0.34 -2.18
N TYR A 390 -12.84 1.14 -2.11
CA TYR A 390 -11.58 0.91 -1.41
C TYR A 390 -11.56 1.59 -0.04
N GLY A 391 -12.09 2.81 0.08
CA GLY A 391 -11.88 3.68 1.25
C GLY A 391 -12.35 3.03 2.56
N MET A 392 -13.62 2.63 2.63
CA MET A 392 -14.19 2.00 3.83
C MET A 392 -13.48 0.68 4.20
N PRO A 393 -13.28 -0.28 3.28
CA PRO A 393 -12.53 -1.51 3.59
C PRO A 393 -11.13 -1.24 4.17
N VAL A 394 -10.37 -0.34 3.55
CA VAL A 394 -9.00 -0.04 3.98
C VAL A 394 -8.99 0.66 5.33
N ALA A 395 -9.96 1.54 5.59
CA ALA A 395 -10.10 2.18 6.89
C ALA A 395 -10.33 1.15 8.01
N ILE A 396 -11.13 0.10 7.76
CA ILE A 396 -11.32 -1.01 8.69
C ILE A 396 -9.99 -1.73 8.97
N GLY A 397 -9.25 -2.06 7.90
CA GLY A 397 -7.92 -2.66 7.99
C GLY A 397 -6.94 -1.84 8.82
N ALA A 398 -6.87 -0.53 8.54
CA ALA A 398 -6.03 0.42 9.25
C ALA A 398 -6.41 0.55 10.74
N ALA A 399 -7.70 0.53 11.07
CA ALA A 399 -8.19 0.59 12.44
C ALA A 399 -7.83 -0.68 13.23
N ILE A 400 -7.89 -1.84 12.59
CA ILE A 400 -7.48 -3.12 13.20
C ILE A 400 -5.96 -3.16 13.41
N ALA A 401 -5.18 -2.64 12.46
CA ALA A 401 -3.73 -2.53 12.56
C ALA A 401 -3.27 -1.54 13.64
N CYS A 402 -4.00 -0.46 13.85
CA CYS A 402 -3.62 0.64 14.73
C CYS A 402 -4.80 1.02 15.66
N PRO A 403 -5.14 0.19 16.65
CA PRO A 403 -6.33 0.39 17.49
C PRO A 403 -6.30 1.69 18.30
N ASP A 404 -5.11 2.20 18.61
CA ASP A 404 -4.94 3.44 19.38
C ASP A 404 -4.97 4.72 18.52
N ARG A 405 -5.11 4.58 17.20
CA ARG A 405 -5.13 5.71 16.26
C ARG A 405 -6.52 5.92 15.71
N LYS A 406 -7.00 7.18 15.74
CA LYS A 406 -8.28 7.52 15.12
C LYS A 406 -8.17 7.38 13.59
N VAL A 407 -8.99 6.51 13.01
CA VAL A 407 -9.14 6.38 11.56
C VAL A 407 -10.32 7.22 11.08
N ILE A 408 -10.12 7.96 9.99
CA ILE A 408 -11.13 8.78 9.31
C ILE A 408 -11.17 8.32 7.85
N ALA A 409 -12.31 7.76 7.43
CA ALA A 409 -12.57 7.44 6.03
C ALA A 409 -13.25 8.64 5.36
N LEU A 410 -12.76 9.04 4.19
CA LEU A 410 -13.33 10.07 3.34
C LEU A 410 -13.75 9.42 2.03
N GLU A 411 -15.05 9.50 1.72
CA GLU A 411 -15.70 8.84 0.57
C GLU A 411 -16.27 9.88 -0.41
#